data_AF-A0A835GK32-F1
#
_entry.id   AF-A0A835GK32-F1
#
_cell.length_a   1.000
_cell.length_b   1.000
_cell.length_c   1.000
_cell.angle_alpha   90.00
_cell.angle_beta   90.00
_cell.angle_gamma   90.00
#
_symmetry.space_group_name_H-M   'P 1'
#
loop_
_entity.id
_entity.type
_entity.pdbx_description
1 polymer ?
#
loop_
_entity_poly.entity_id
_entity_poly.type
_entity_poly.pdbx_seq_one_letter_code
_entity_poly.pdbx_strand_id
1 'polypeptide(L)'
;METLYHQTNHLIQETSELFQKLERDPTNYESIENAIQSKINTISANCERLDIYVFKTPINQRPMAKMRVDQLKYDNKHIQASLNAAQNKRIKREQELKDREQLLSRRFGHDHTAINVDYLAQEQLSLQNSHRNVDEMLHTGSNILETLKYNRETIKGAHRRLIDLANTLGLSNATISLIERRVSQDKYVLFGGMFVTLTIIVLVIIYLT
;
A
#
# COMPACT_ATOMS: atom_id res chain seq x y z
N MET A 1 -14.23 7.85 19.02
CA MET A 1 -13.65 7.45 17.71
C MET A 1 -12.63 8.49 17.25
N GLU A 2 -13.01 9.77 17.12
CA GLU A 2 -12.09 10.81 16.60
C GLU A 2 -10.85 11.05 17.47
N THR A 3 -10.99 11.06 18.80
CA THR A 3 -9.85 11.22 19.72
C THR A 3 -8.80 10.13 19.54
N LEU A 4 -9.23 8.87 19.46
CA LEU A 4 -8.34 7.73 19.26
C LEU A 4 -7.73 7.72 17.85
N TYR A 5 -8.46 8.21 16.85
CA TYR A 5 -7.95 8.39 15.49
C TYR A 5 -6.81 9.43 15.46
N HIS A 6 -7.01 10.61 16.05
CA HIS A 6 -5.96 11.64 16.12
C HIS A 6 -4.75 11.17 16.92
N GLN A 7 -4.97 10.48 18.04
CA GLN A 7 -3.89 9.89 18.84
C GLN A 7 -3.08 8.86 18.04
N THR A 8 -3.76 8.01 17.27
CA THR A 8 -3.11 7.00 16.42
C THR A 8 -2.31 7.66 15.31
N ASN A 9 -2.83 8.73 14.70
CA ASN A 9 -2.14 9.47 13.66
C ASN A 9 -0.89 10.20 14.20
N HIS A 10 -0.96 10.74 15.42
CA HIS A 10 0.20 11.31 16.10
C HIS A 10 1.27 10.25 16.38
N LEU A 11 0.88 9.06 16.85
CA LEU A 11 1.82 7.94 17.05
C LEU A 11 2.49 7.49 15.75
N ILE A 12 1.78 7.53 14.62
CA ILE A 12 2.35 7.26 13.30
C ILE A 12 3.44 8.28 12.96
N GLN A 13 3.17 9.58 13.15
CA GLN A 13 4.15 10.65 12.91
C GLN A 13 5.40 10.50 13.80
N GLU A 14 5.21 10.27 15.10
CA GLU A 14 6.33 10.01 16.02
C GLU A 14 7.14 8.78 15.61
N THR A 15 6.47 7.75 15.11
CA THR A 15 7.16 6.54 14.62
C THR A 15 8.04 6.87 13.40
N SER A 16 7.53 7.68 12.46
CA SER A 16 8.32 8.17 11.32
C SER A 16 9.52 9.02 11.75
N GLU A 17 9.39 9.85 12.78
CA GLU A 17 10.52 10.60 13.34
C GLU A 17 11.57 9.68 13.99
N LEU A 18 11.15 8.61 14.66
CA LEU A 18 12.08 7.60 15.18
C LEU A 18 12.83 6.88 14.06
N PHE A 19 12.20 6.63 12.91
CA PHE A 19 12.89 6.11 11.73
C PHE A 19 13.98 7.06 11.22
N GLN A 20 13.71 8.37 11.17
CA GLN A 20 14.73 9.35 10.80
C GLN A 20 15.89 9.39 11.81
N LYS A 21 15.60 9.19 13.10
CA LYS A 21 16.64 9.07 14.14
C LYS A 21 17.46 7.78 13.98
N LEU A 22 16.82 6.66 13.60
CA LEU A 22 17.49 5.39 13.32
C LEU A 22 18.51 5.52 12.17
N GLU A 23 18.21 6.34 11.16
CA GLU A 23 19.15 6.61 10.06
C GLU A 23 20.32 7.52 10.47
N ARG A 24 20.10 8.43 11.42
CA ARG A 24 21.10 9.41 11.87
C ARG A 24 22.05 8.88 12.94
N ASP A 25 21.58 7.99 13.81
CA ASP A 25 22.38 7.47 14.92
C ASP A 25 22.61 5.95 14.81
N PRO A 26 23.74 5.53 14.22
CA PRO A 26 24.08 4.12 14.04
C PRO A 26 24.57 3.44 15.33
N THR A 27 24.66 4.14 16.46
CA THR A 27 25.15 3.55 17.72
C THR A 27 24.04 3.06 18.65
N ASN A 28 22.85 3.67 18.59
CA ASN A 28 21.73 3.35 19.47
C ASN A 28 20.56 2.65 18.75
N TYR A 29 20.87 1.87 17.71
CA TYR A 29 19.87 1.26 16.82
C TYR A 29 18.90 0.33 17.57
N GLU A 30 19.38 -0.46 18.52
CA GLU A 30 18.57 -1.47 19.22
C GLU A 30 17.50 -0.82 20.12
N SER A 31 17.85 0.25 20.84
CA SER A 31 16.88 0.99 21.64
C SER A 31 15.82 1.67 20.78
N ILE A 32 16.21 2.20 19.62
CA ILE A 32 15.29 2.89 18.71
C ILE A 32 14.36 1.88 18.03
N GLU A 33 14.87 0.73 17.59
CA GLU A 33 14.04 -0.35 17.03
C GLU A 33 13.03 -0.89 18.03
N ASN A 34 13.45 -1.12 19.28
CA ASN A 34 12.54 -1.54 20.34
C ASN A 34 11.46 -0.50 20.63
N ALA A 35 11.82 0.79 20.61
CA ALA A 35 10.86 1.89 20.76
C ALA A 35 9.87 1.95 19.58
N ILE A 36 10.34 1.80 18.35
CA ILE A 36 9.50 1.73 17.14
C ILE A 36 8.54 0.53 17.25
N GLN A 37 9.04 -0.66 17.60
CA GLN A 37 8.20 -1.85 17.72
C GLN A 37 7.12 -1.69 18.80
N SER A 38 7.45 -1.08 19.94
CA SER A 38 6.48 -0.77 21.00
C SER A 38 5.38 0.18 20.52
N LYS A 39 5.76 1.23 19.76
CA LYS A 39 4.78 2.15 19.14
C LYS A 39 3.92 1.46 18.09
N ILE A 40 4.49 0.59 17.25
CA ILE A 40 3.72 -0.19 16.27
C ILE A 40 2.67 -1.08 16.96
N ASN A 41 3.06 -1.76 18.04
CA ASN A 41 2.13 -2.59 18.84
C ASN A 41 1.00 -1.75 19.42
N THR A 42 1.30 -0.55 19.90
CA THR A 42 0.30 0.39 20.43
C THR A 42 -0.64 0.89 19.33
N ILE A 43 -0.12 1.22 18.15
CA ILE A 43 -0.91 1.62 16.98
C ILE A 43 -1.82 0.46 16.54
N SER A 44 -1.31 -0.78 16.51
CA SER A 44 -2.10 -1.98 16.18
C SER A 44 -3.27 -2.17 17.14
N ALA A 45 -3.02 -2.10 18.45
CA ALA A 45 -4.06 -2.19 19.48
C ALA A 45 -5.10 -1.07 19.36
N ASN A 46 -4.68 0.15 18.99
CA ASN A 46 -5.61 1.25 18.74
C ASN A 46 -6.46 1.05 17.47
N CYS A 47 -5.88 0.51 16.41
CA CYS A 47 -6.61 0.15 15.19
C CYS A 47 -7.67 -0.93 15.45
N GLU A 48 -7.37 -1.95 16.26
CA GLU A 48 -8.35 -2.97 16.67
C GLU A 48 -9.50 -2.36 17.49
N ARG A 49 -9.18 -1.43 18.40
CA ARG A 49 -10.22 -0.69 19.15
C ARG A 49 -11.07 0.17 18.22
N LEU A 50 -10.46 0.83 17.23
CA LEU A 50 -11.17 1.62 16.24
C LEU A 50 -12.11 0.76 15.39
N ASP A 51 -11.73 -0.45 15.01
CA ASP A 51 -12.63 -1.39 14.31
C ASP A 51 -13.91 -1.65 15.12
N ILE A 52 -13.77 -1.92 16.42
CA ILE A 52 -14.92 -2.12 17.30
C ILE A 52 -15.82 -0.87 17.31
N TYR A 53 -15.23 0.33 17.32
CA TYR A 53 -15.99 1.58 17.22
C TYR A 53 -16.67 1.75 15.86
N VAL A 54 -16.05 1.32 14.75
CA VAL A 54 -16.65 1.37 13.41
C VAL A 54 -17.96 0.58 13.38
N PHE A 55 -18.01 -0.61 14.00
CA PHE A 55 -19.24 -1.41 14.09
C PHE A 55 -20.35 -0.74 14.92
N LYS A 56 -20.00 0.10 15.90
CA LYS A 56 -20.94 0.84 16.76
C LYS A 56 -21.50 2.12 16.12
N THR A 57 -20.87 2.64 15.07
CA THR A 57 -21.32 3.85 14.34
C THR A 57 -22.62 3.58 13.54
N PRO A 58 -23.50 4.58 13.33
CA PRO A 58 -24.68 4.45 12.47
C PRO A 58 -24.33 4.15 11.00
N ILE A 59 -25.22 3.45 10.30
CA ILE A 59 -25.00 2.88 8.95
C ILE A 59 -24.54 3.91 7.91
N ASN A 60 -25.01 5.16 8.01
CA ASN A 60 -24.63 6.26 7.11
C ASN A 60 -23.17 6.70 7.25
N GLN A 61 -22.54 6.55 8.43
CA GLN A 61 -21.16 6.98 8.70
C GLN A 61 -20.15 5.81 8.71
N ARG A 62 -20.63 4.57 8.81
CA ARG A 62 -19.81 3.35 8.76
C ARG A 62 -18.83 3.29 7.59
N PRO A 63 -19.19 3.59 6.33
CA PRO A 63 -18.25 3.46 5.22
C PRO A 63 -17.07 4.43 5.35
N MET A 64 -17.32 5.69 5.75
CA MET A 64 -16.26 6.69 5.97
C MET A 64 -15.37 6.32 7.16
N ALA A 65 -15.97 5.87 8.26
CA ALA A 65 -15.22 5.43 9.42
C ALA A 65 -14.35 4.20 9.12
N LYS A 66 -14.88 3.23 8.37
CA LYS A 66 -14.14 2.05 7.91
C LYS A 66 -12.95 2.43 7.03
N MET A 67 -13.16 3.30 6.04
CA MET A 67 -12.10 3.79 5.17
C MET A 67 -10.94 4.43 5.97
N ARG A 68 -11.25 5.24 6.98
CA ARG A 68 -10.24 5.87 7.84
C ARG A 68 -9.43 4.85 8.66
N VAL A 69 -10.09 3.82 9.18
CA VAL A 69 -9.41 2.75 9.94
C VAL A 69 -8.57 1.87 9.02
N ASP A 70 -9.07 1.55 7.82
CA ASP A 70 -8.33 0.79 6.82
C ASP A 70 -7.07 1.54 6.35
N GLN A 71 -7.14 2.88 6.24
CA GLN A 71 -5.95 3.71 5.97
C GLN A 71 -4.91 3.57 7.09
N LEU A 72 -5.31 3.72 8.36
CA LEU A 72 -4.38 3.59 9.50
C LEU A 72 -3.74 2.19 9.58
N LYS A 73 -4.50 1.14 9.24
CA LYS A 73 -3.97 -0.23 9.16
C LYS A 73 -2.95 -0.39 8.03
N TYR A 74 -3.21 0.24 6.88
CA TYR A 74 -2.26 0.24 5.77
C TYR A 74 -0.95 0.93 6.18
N ASP A 75 -1.04 2.10 6.81
CA ASP A 75 0.13 2.85 7.28
C ASP A 75 0.91 2.06 8.33
N ASN A 76 0.23 1.40 9.28
CA ASN A 76 0.87 0.54 10.27
C ASN A 76 1.62 -0.65 9.62
N LYS A 77 1.00 -1.32 8.65
CA LYS A 77 1.65 -2.41 7.89
C LYS A 77 2.87 -1.92 7.12
N HIS A 78 2.78 -0.74 6.51
CA HIS A 78 3.90 -0.12 5.80
C HIS A 78 5.08 0.14 6.76
N ILE A 79 4.81 0.75 7.91
CA ILE A 79 5.81 1.02 8.96
C ILE A 79 6.47 -0.28 9.46
N GLN A 80 5.70 -1.34 9.71
CA GLN A 80 6.24 -2.64 10.10
C GLN A 80 7.14 -3.24 9.01
N ALA A 81 6.74 -3.14 7.74
CA ALA A 81 7.56 -3.60 6.62
C ALA A 81 8.86 -2.80 6.50
N SER A 82 8.82 -1.48 6.72
CA SER A 82 10.01 -0.62 6.76
C SER A 82 10.96 -1.01 7.88
N LEU A 83 10.45 -1.34 9.07
CA LEU A 83 11.27 -1.82 10.20
C LEU A 83 12.00 -3.12 9.84
N ASN A 84 11.27 -4.11 9.33
CA ASN A 84 11.83 -5.40 8.95
C ASN A 84 12.89 -5.26 7.85
N ALA A 85 12.67 -4.37 6.87
CA ALA A 85 13.63 -4.09 5.82
C ALA A 85 14.91 -3.45 6.37
N ALA A 86 14.80 -2.50 7.32
CA ALA A 86 15.95 -1.90 7.98
C ALA A 86 16.77 -2.93 8.79
N GLN A 87 16.09 -3.81 9.52
CA GLN A 87 16.72 -4.91 10.27
C GLN A 87 17.43 -5.89 9.35
N ASN A 88 16.79 -6.34 8.27
CA ASN A 88 17.39 -7.25 7.30
C ASN A 88 18.62 -6.63 6.62
N LYS A 89 18.55 -5.34 6.28
CA LYS A 89 19.69 -4.59 5.72
C LYS A 89 20.86 -4.49 6.71
N ARG A 90 20.59 -4.45 8.02
CA ARG A 90 21.63 -4.47 9.06
C ARG A 90 22.25 -5.85 9.17
N ILE A 91 21.45 -6.90 9.30
CA ILE A 91 21.92 -8.30 9.40
C ILE A 91 22.79 -8.65 8.19
N LYS A 92 22.35 -8.27 6.98
CA LYS A 92 23.12 -8.49 5.76
C LYS A 92 24.48 -7.78 5.78
N ARG A 93 24.52 -6.50 6.20
CA ARG A 93 25.79 -5.76 6.33
C ARG A 93 26.72 -6.40 7.35
N GLU A 94 26.19 -6.88 8.47
CA GLU A 94 26.97 -7.55 9.51
C GLU A 94 27.55 -8.89 9.01
N GLN A 95 26.77 -9.65 8.25
CA GLN A 95 27.24 -10.88 7.58
C GLN A 95 28.34 -10.56 6.56
N GLU A 96 28.14 -9.56 5.70
CA GLU A 96 29.14 -9.13 4.71
C GLU A 96 30.46 -8.69 5.37
N LEU A 97 30.39 -8.00 6.52
CA LEU A 97 31.57 -7.63 7.31
C LEU A 97 32.29 -8.86 7.88
N LYS A 98 31.55 -9.81 8.47
CA LYS A 98 32.13 -11.05 8.99
C LYS A 98 32.78 -11.89 7.90
N ASP A 99 32.12 -12.02 6.74
CA ASP A 99 32.66 -12.73 5.59
C ASP A 99 33.94 -12.05 5.08
N ARG A 100 33.95 -10.71 5.02
CA ARG A 100 35.13 -9.93 4.66
C ARG A 100 36.29 -10.16 5.63
N GLU A 101 36.04 -10.17 6.94
CA GLU A 101 37.07 -10.43 7.96
C GLU A 101 37.64 -11.85 7.85
N GLN A 102 36.80 -12.85 7.58
CA GLN A 102 37.25 -14.23 7.36
C GLN A 102 38.12 -14.38 6.10
N LEU A 103 37.82 -13.62 5.04
CA LEU A 103 38.65 -13.61 3.84
C LEU A 103 39.99 -12.90 4.06
N LEU A 104 40.00 -11.83 4.86
CA LEU A 104 41.23 -11.11 5.22
C LEU A 104 42.13 -11.94 6.15
N SER A 105 41.56 -12.69 7.10
CA SER A 105 42.33 -13.56 8.00
C SER A 105 42.98 -14.75 7.29
N ARG A 106 42.37 -15.24 6.20
CA ARG A 106 42.95 -16.34 5.39
C ARG A 106 44.12 -15.94 4.49
N ARG A 107 44.24 -14.67 4.08
CA ARG A 107 45.17 -14.27 3.00
C ARG A 107 46.59 -13.88 3.45
N PHE A 108 46.84 -13.70 4.75
CA PHE A 108 48.13 -13.18 5.26
C PHE A 108 48.94 -14.17 6.12
N GLY A 109 48.70 -15.48 5.98
CA GLY A 109 49.55 -16.53 6.57
C GLY A 109 50.73 -16.90 5.66
N HIS A 110 51.94 -16.87 6.21
CA HIS A 110 53.25 -16.85 5.53
C HIS A 110 53.76 -18.18 4.91
N ASP A 111 52.91 -19.14 4.54
CA ASP A 111 53.36 -20.46 4.04
C ASP A 111 53.05 -20.70 2.55
N HIS A 112 53.83 -20.08 1.67
CA HIS A 112 53.59 -20.05 0.23
C HIS A 112 54.03 -21.29 -0.57
N THR A 113 54.41 -22.40 0.05
CA THR A 113 54.95 -23.58 -0.68
C THR A 113 54.12 -24.86 -0.59
N ALA A 114 53.09 -24.94 0.25
CA ALA A 114 52.17 -26.10 0.30
C ALA A 114 50.85 -25.88 -0.47
N ILE A 115 50.59 -24.67 -0.97
CA ILE A 115 49.26 -24.21 -1.42
C ILE A 115 48.95 -24.55 -2.89
N ASN A 116 49.89 -25.08 -3.67
CA ASN A 116 49.67 -25.22 -5.12
C ASN A 116 48.70 -26.35 -5.52
N VAL A 117 48.53 -27.38 -4.68
CA VAL A 117 47.59 -28.50 -4.97
C VAL A 117 46.18 -28.16 -4.50
N ASP A 118 46.03 -27.50 -3.35
CA ASP A 118 44.73 -27.10 -2.80
C ASP A 118 44.14 -25.92 -3.60
N TYR A 119 44.98 -25.04 -4.16
CA TYR A 119 44.54 -23.95 -5.03
C TYR A 119 43.86 -24.43 -6.30
N LEU A 120 44.37 -25.48 -6.97
CA LEU A 120 43.75 -26.04 -8.19
C LEU A 120 42.43 -26.75 -7.88
N ALA A 121 42.36 -27.49 -6.77
CA ALA A 121 41.11 -28.12 -6.31
C ALA A 121 40.06 -27.06 -5.94
N GLN A 122 40.48 -25.97 -5.30
CA GLN A 122 39.62 -24.85 -4.95
C GLN A 122 39.21 -24.01 -6.17
N GLU A 123 40.06 -23.87 -7.18
CA GLU A 123 39.73 -23.23 -8.46
C GLU A 123 38.68 -24.04 -9.21
N GLN A 124 38.79 -25.36 -9.23
CA GLN A 124 37.77 -26.23 -9.82
C GLN A 124 36.44 -26.16 -9.08
N LEU A 125 36.46 -26.14 -7.74
CA LEU A 125 35.27 -25.90 -6.92
C LEU A 125 34.68 -24.50 -7.18
N SER A 126 35.52 -23.47 -7.30
CA SER A 126 35.11 -22.10 -7.60
C SER A 126 34.47 -21.98 -8.99
N LEU A 127 35.03 -22.66 -10.00
CA LEU A 127 34.48 -22.74 -11.35
C LEU A 127 33.14 -23.49 -11.35
N GLN A 128 33.04 -24.61 -10.63
CA GLN A 128 31.79 -25.36 -10.50
C GLN A 128 30.71 -24.54 -9.78
N ASN A 129 31.07 -23.84 -8.70
CA ASN A 129 30.18 -22.95 -7.99
C ASN A 129 29.75 -21.76 -8.88
N SER A 130 30.68 -21.18 -9.64
CA SER A 130 30.39 -20.10 -10.58
C SER A 130 29.46 -20.56 -11.69
N HIS A 131 29.66 -21.77 -12.24
CA HIS A 131 28.77 -22.34 -13.24
C HIS A 131 27.36 -22.54 -12.69
N ARG A 132 27.25 -23.07 -11.46
CA ARG A 132 25.95 -23.24 -10.79
C ARG A 132 25.26 -21.89 -10.52
N ASN A 133 26.00 -20.89 -10.08
CA ASN A 133 25.48 -19.54 -9.86
C ASN A 133 25.01 -18.88 -11.17
N VAL A 134 25.76 -19.09 -12.26
CA VAL A 134 25.36 -18.62 -13.60
C VAL A 134 24.10 -19.34 -14.07
N ASP A 135 23.99 -20.66 -13.89
CA ASP A 135 22.79 -21.42 -14.23
C ASP A 135 21.57 -20.96 -13.42
N GLU A 136 21.74 -20.69 -12.13
CA GLU A 136 20.69 -20.14 -11.26
C GLU A 136 20.27 -18.73 -11.71
N MET A 137 21.23 -17.90 -12.13
CA MET A 137 20.97 -16.57 -12.65
C MET A 137 20.26 -16.62 -14.02
N LEU A 138 20.63 -17.56 -14.91
CA LEU A 138 19.93 -17.80 -16.18
C LEU A 138 18.50 -18.28 -15.96
N HIS A 139 18.31 -19.22 -15.03
CA HIS A 139 16.99 -19.71 -14.64
C HIS A 139 16.11 -18.59 -14.07
N THR A 140 16.68 -17.78 -13.16
CA THR A 140 16.01 -16.60 -12.60
C THR A 140 15.67 -15.57 -13.69
N GLY A 141 16.60 -15.33 -14.62
CA GLY A 141 16.38 -14.45 -15.77
C GLY A 141 15.24 -14.92 -16.66
N SER A 142 15.16 -16.24 -16.93
CA SER A 142 14.06 -16.83 -17.70
C SER A 142 12.71 -16.63 -17.00
N ASN A 143 12.63 -16.88 -15.69
CA ASN A 143 11.41 -16.69 -14.90
C ASN A 143 10.95 -15.22 -14.86
N ILE A 144 11.90 -14.29 -14.76
CA ILE A 144 11.59 -12.85 -14.83
C ILE A 144 11.03 -12.51 -16.21
N LEU A 145 11.62 -13.02 -17.29
CA LEU A 145 11.15 -12.77 -18.65
C LEU A 145 9.73 -13.32 -18.89
N GLU A 146 9.44 -14.51 -18.37
CA GLU A 146 8.11 -15.12 -18.40
C GLU A 146 7.10 -14.29 -17.61
N THR A 147 7.47 -13.82 -16.42
CA THR A 147 6.64 -12.94 -15.59
C THR A 147 6.35 -11.61 -16.30
N LEU A 148 7.34 -11.01 -16.95
CA LEU A 148 7.15 -9.79 -17.75
C LEU A 148 6.21 -10.02 -18.93
N LYS A 149 6.32 -11.17 -19.60
CA LYS A 149 5.40 -11.58 -20.68
C LYS A 149 3.97 -11.74 -20.15
N TYR A 150 3.79 -12.40 -19.01
CA TYR A 150 2.49 -12.55 -18.35
C TYR A 150 1.89 -11.19 -17.97
N ASN A 151 2.68 -10.32 -17.34
CA ASN A 151 2.25 -8.98 -16.94
C ASN A 151 1.80 -8.15 -18.14
N ARG A 152 2.50 -8.24 -19.28
CA ARG A 152 2.09 -7.58 -20.52
C ARG A 152 0.72 -8.06 -21.00
N GLU A 153 0.44 -9.35 -20.96
CA GLU A 153 -0.87 -9.89 -21.35
C GLU A 153 -1.97 -9.48 -20.36
N THR A 154 -1.70 -9.46 -19.06
CA THR A 154 -2.63 -8.94 -18.04
C THR A 154 -2.95 -7.47 -18.26
N ILE A 155 -1.95 -6.62 -18.51
CA ILE A 155 -2.14 -5.19 -18.76
C ILE A 155 -2.95 -4.97 -20.05
N LYS A 156 -2.69 -5.73 -21.12
CA LYS A 156 -3.53 -5.68 -22.32
C LYS A 156 -4.98 -6.05 -22.02
N GLY A 157 -5.19 -7.09 -21.22
CA GLY A 157 -6.53 -7.50 -20.78
C GLY A 157 -7.24 -6.42 -19.98
N ALA A 158 -6.54 -5.78 -19.04
CA ALA A 158 -7.05 -4.66 -18.26
C ALA A 158 -7.38 -3.45 -19.15
N HIS A 159 -6.50 -3.12 -20.11
CA HIS A 159 -6.76 -2.03 -21.06
C HIS A 159 -7.98 -2.30 -21.94
N ARG A 160 -8.15 -3.54 -22.42
CA ARG A 160 -9.34 -3.94 -23.18
C ARG A 160 -10.61 -3.80 -22.35
N ARG A 161 -10.59 -4.25 -21.10
CA ARG A 161 -11.69 -4.04 -20.14
C ARG A 161 -11.96 -2.56 -19.87
N LEU A 162 -10.92 -1.72 -19.79
CA LEU A 162 -11.09 -0.27 -19.63
C LEU A 162 -11.73 0.36 -20.87
N ILE A 163 -11.37 -0.06 -22.08
CA ILE A 163 -12.02 0.38 -23.31
C ILE A 163 -13.50 -0.06 -23.32
N ASP A 164 -13.78 -1.30 -22.93
CA ASP A 164 -15.16 -1.80 -22.83
C ASP A 164 -15.97 -1.03 -21.78
N LEU A 165 -15.35 -0.69 -20.64
CA LEU A 165 -15.93 0.17 -19.62
C LEU A 165 -16.13 1.60 -20.12
N ALA A 166 -15.19 2.17 -20.88
CA ALA A 166 -15.34 3.49 -21.48
C ALA A 166 -16.49 3.53 -22.50
N ASN A 167 -16.64 2.47 -23.31
CA ASN A 167 -17.75 2.32 -24.25
C ASN A 167 -19.10 2.19 -23.51
N THR A 168 -19.16 1.46 -22.39
CA THR A 168 -20.37 1.31 -21.58
C THR A 168 -20.69 2.57 -20.75
N LEU A 169 -19.69 3.31 -20.28
CA LEU A 169 -19.87 4.61 -19.65
C LEU A 169 -20.31 5.68 -20.67
N GLY A 170 -19.88 5.56 -21.93
CA GLY A 170 -20.42 6.35 -23.06
C GLY A 170 -21.93 6.14 -23.25
N LEU A 171 -22.43 4.92 -23.04
CA LEU A 171 -23.87 4.62 -22.99
C LEU A 171 -24.53 5.12 -21.68
N SER A 172 -23.79 5.21 -20.58
CA SER A 172 -24.29 5.78 -19.32
C SER A 172 -24.63 7.27 -19.42
N ASN A 173 -23.97 8.05 -20.28
CA ASN A 173 -24.40 9.43 -20.54
C ASN A 173 -25.81 9.49 -21.15
N ALA A 174 -26.21 8.50 -21.96
CA ALA A 174 -27.58 8.43 -22.46
C ALA A 174 -28.57 8.10 -21.34
N THR A 175 -28.23 7.24 -20.37
CA THR A 175 -29.10 6.95 -19.22
C THR A 175 -29.12 8.08 -18.18
N ILE A 176 -28.00 8.76 -17.94
CA ILE A 176 -27.92 9.97 -17.10
C ILE A 176 -28.76 11.11 -17.73
N SER A 177 -28.66 11.31 -19.04
CA SER A 177 -29.51 12.25 -19.81
C SER A 177 -31.00 11.93 -19.68
N LEU A 178 -31.36 10.64 -19.76
CA LEU A 178 -32.75 10.19 -19.57
C LEU A 178 -33.27 10.42 -18.15
N ILE A 179 -32.41 10.42 -17.13
CA ILE A 179 -32.77 10.71 -15.73
C ILE A 179 -32.93 12.22 -15.53
N GLU A 180 -32.01 13.03 -16.05
CA GLU A 180 -32.03 14.49 -15.91
C GLU A 180 -33.26 15.10 -16.60
N ARG A 181 -33.68 14.53 -17.74
CA ARG A 181 -34.92 14.94 -18.43
C ARG A 181 -36.19 14.70 -17.61
N ARG A 182 -36.24 13.63 -16.80
CA ARG A 182 -37.39 13.33 -15.93
C ARG A 182 -37.52 14.34 -14.79
N VAL A 183 -36.40 14.74 -14.19
CA VAL A 183 -36.38 15.77 -13.12
C VAL A 183 -36.78 17.14 -13.67
N SER A 184 -36.32 17.49 -14.88
CA SER A 184 -36.70 18.73 -15.54
C SER A 184 -38.21 18.77 -15.84
N GLN A 185 -38.78 17.67 -16.35
CA GLN A 185 -40.23 17.57 -16.57
C GLN A 185 -41.05 17.69 -15.27
N ASP A 186 -40.60 17.05 -14.19
CA ASP A 186 -41.28 17.11 -12.90
C ASP A 186 -41.38 18.56 -12.36
N LYS A 187 -40.31 19.35 -12.54
CA LYS A 187 -40.31 20.79 -12.22
C LYS A 187 -41.36 21.57 -13.01
N TYR A 188 -41.56 21.28 -14.29
CA TYR A 188 -42.59 21.94 -15.10
C TYR A 188 -44.01 21.54 -14.68
N VAL A 189 -44.23 20.25 -14.36
CA VAL A 189 -45.53 19.76 -13.87
C VAL A 189 -45.88 20.40 -12.53
N LEU A 190 -44.92 20.55 -11.62
CA LEU A 190 -45.11 21.19 -10.33
C LEU A 190 -45.47 22.68 -10.47
N PHE A 191 -44.74 23.43 -11.31
CA PHE A 191 -45.05 24.84 -11.58
C PHE A 191 -46.43 25.01 -12.25
N GLY A 192 -46.80 24.10 -13.16
CA GLY A 192 -48.12 24.08 -13.79
C GLY A 192 -49.24 23.87 -12.77
N GLY A 193 -49.11 22.89 -11.87
CA GLY A 193 -50.09 22.63 -10.81
C GLY A 193 -50.25 23.81 -9.84
N MET A 194 -49.15 24.48 -9.48
CA MET A 194 -49.19 25.68 -8.64
C MET A 194 -49.94 26.83 -9.32
N PHE A 195 -49.77 27.04 -10.63
CA PHE A 195 -50.46 28.11 -11.35
C PHE A 195 -51.97 27.84 -11.50
N VAL A 196 -52.35 26.58 -11.78
CA VAL A 196 -53.76 26.17 -11.90
C VAL A 196 -54.48 26.34 -10.57
N THR A 197 -53.88 25.91 -9.47
CA THR A 197 -54.48 26.05 -8.13
C THR A 197 -54.64 27.52 -7.74
N LEU A 198 -53.64 28.37 -7.99
CA LEU A 198 -53.75 29.82 -7.80
C LEU A 198 -54.89 30.43 -8.63
N THR A 199 -55.00 30.07 -9.89
CA THR A 199 -56.05 30.58 -10.80
C THR A 199 -57.44 30.21 -10.30
N ILE A 200 -57.63 28.97 -9.84
CA ILE A 200 -58.91 28.52 -9.28
C ILE A 200 -59.26 29.31 -8.01
N ILE A 201 -58.30 29.50 -7.10
CA ILE A 201 -58.52 30.28 -5.87
C ILE A 201 -58.94 31.72 -6.19
N VAL A 202 -58.24 32.38 -7.13
CA VAL A 202 -58.57 33.75 -7.55
C VAL A 202 -59.97 33.83 -8.17
N LEU A 203 -60.33 32.88 -9.04
CA LEU A 203 -61.66 32.84 -9.64
C LEU A 203 -62.76 32.66 -8.60
N VAL A 204 -62.55 31.79 -7.60
CA VAL A 204 -63.50 31.59 -6.50
C VAL A 204 -63.66 32.87 -5.67
N ILE A 205 -62.57 33.58 -5.36
CA ILE A 205 -62.63 34.83 -4.61
C ILE A 205 -63.42 35.90 -5.38
N ILE A 206 -63.20 36.04 -6.69
CA ILE A 206 -63.91 37.03 -7.53
C ILE A 206 -65.39 36.70 -7.69
N TYR A 207 -65.77 35.42 -7.78
CA TYR A 207 -67.17 35.04 -7.97
C TYR A 207 -67.97 34.97 -6.67
N LEU A 208 -67.32 34.80 -5.53
CA LEU A 208 -67.97 34.68 -4.21
C LEU A 208 -67.96 36.00 -3.40
N THR A 209 -67.28 37.04 -3.91
CA THR A 209 -67.28 38.42 -3.38
C THR A 209 -68.09 39.32 -4.29
#